data_AF-A0A7S2DSP4-F1
#
_entry.id   AF-A0A7S2DSP4-F1
#
_cell.length_a   1.000
_cell.length_b   1.000
_cell.length_c   1.000
_cell.angle_alpha   90.00
_cell.angle_beta   90.00
_cell.angle_gamma   90.00
#
_symmetry.space_group_name_H-M   'P 1'
#
loop_
_entity.id
_entity.type
_entity.pdbx_description
1 polymer ?
#
loop_
_entity_poly.entity_id
_entity_poly.type
_entity_poly.pdbx_seq_one_letter_code
_entity_poly.pdbx_strand_id
1 'polypeptide(L)'
;AARRREPLRVAVVGATGQIGYALLPMIARGDMFGPHRRVALQCLDLNRAAVRESMRAVEMELYDGNFELLERAEFTTDDAVAFRDADYAILLGAFPAYAGKEKKDVMEMNSIIFRTLGRALASYAKADCKVLVVGHPACTNALLCAH
;
A
#
# COMPACT_ATOMS: atom_id res chain seq x y z
N ALA A 1 -18.69 20.19 19.63
CA ALA A 1 -17.98 18.93 19.36
C ALA A 1 -17.58 18.91 17.89
N ALA A 2 -16.28 18.80 17.59
CA ALA A 2 -15.84 18.69 16.20
C ALA A 2 -16.45 17.43 15.57
N ARG A 3 -17.14 17.58 14.44
CA ARG A 3 -17.72 16.47 13.67
C ARG A 3 -16.62 15.45 13.42
N ARG A 4 -16.71 14.24 14.00
CA ARG A 4 -15.73 13.17 13.79
C ARG A 4 -15.65 12.92 12.28
N ARG A 5 -14.52 13.29 11.67
CA ARG A 5 -14.24 13.00 10.25
C ARG A 5 -13.94 11.51 10.14
N GLU A 6 -14.43 10.89 9.08
CA GLU A 6 -14.10 9.49 8.80
C GLU A 6 -12.58 9.30 8.66
N PRO A 7 -12.03 8.17 9.14
CA PRO A 7 -10.61 7.88 8.99
C PRO A 7 -10.24 7.84 7.50
N LEU A 8 -9.05 8.35 7.16
CA LEU A 8 -8.53 8.19 5.81
C LEU A 8 -8.20 6.73 5.58
N ARG A 9 -8.65 6.19 4.45
CA ARG A 9 -8.33 4.85 4.00
C ARG A 9 -7.06 4.89 3.16
N VAL A 10 -6.02 4.24 3.64
CA VAL A 10 -4.67 4.30 3.04
C VAL A 10 -4.27 2.90 2.61
N ALA A 11 -4.30 2.67 1.30
CA ALA A 11 -3.83 1.44 0.70
C ALA A 11 -2.30 1.45 0.59
N VAL A 12 -1.63 0.40 1.04
CA VAL A 12 -0.17 0.25 0.95
C VAL A 12 0.16 -1.09 0.29
N VAL A 13 0.78 -1.06 -0.89
CA VAL A 13 1.15 -2.26 -1.65
C VAL A 13 2.61 -2.61 -1.42
N GLY A 14 2.91 -3.88 -1.17
CA GLY A 14 4.24 -4.31 -0.71
C GLY A 14 4.47 -3.92 0.76
N ALA A 15 3.39 -3.97 1.55
CA ALA A 15 3.35 -3.49 2.92
C ALA A 15 4.31 -4.23 3.87
N THR A 16 4.65 -5.48 3.59
CA THR A 16 5.54 -6.29 4.43
C THR A 16 7.02 -6.16 4.06
N GLY A 17 7.33 -5.44 2.98
CA GLY A 17 8.70 -5.12 2.63
C GLY A 17 9.34 -4.13 3.61
N GLN A 18 10.66 -3.97 3.54
CA GLN A 18 11.44 -3.11 4.44
C GLN A 18 10.93 -1.66 4.50
N ILE A 19 10.52 -1.11 3.36
CA ILE A 19 9.95 0.26 3.30
C ILE A 19 8.58 0.29 4.00
N GLY A 20 7.73 -0.71 3.77
CA GLY A 20 6.42 -0.81 4.43
C GLY A 20 6.55 -0.93 5.94
N TYR A 21 7.46 -1.79 6.41
CA TYR A 21 7.77 -1.97 7.82
C TYR A 21 8.14 -0.65 8.53
N ALA A 22 8.95 0.19 7.88
CA ALA A 22 9.27 1.52 8.40
C ALA A 22 8.11 2.52 8.29
N LEU A 23 7.37 2.49 7.17
CA LEU A 23 6.36 3.49 6.83
C LEU A 23 5.06 3.36 7.62
N LEU A 24 4.57 2.13 7.84
CA LEU A 24 3.25 1.91 8.45
C LEU A 24 3.13 2.54 9.85
N PRO A 25 4.10 2.40 10.77
CA PRO A 25 4.07 3.09 12.06
C PRO A 25 4.08 4.62 11.95
N MET A 26 4.79 5.17 10.95
CA MET A 26 4.83 6.62 10.71
C MET A 26 3.46 7.16 10.28
N ILE A 27 2.75 6.40 9.43
CA ILE A 27 1.37 6.74 9.05
C ILE A 27 0.45 6.61 10.27
N ALA A 28 0.55 5.50 11.02
CA ALA A 28 -0.28 5.20 12.18
C ALA A 28 -0.13 6.24 13.32
N ARG A 29 1.06 6.81 13.53
CA ARG A 29 1.30 7.87 14.52
C ARG A 29 0.95 9.29 14.06
N GLY A 30 0.61 9.47 12.79
CA GLY A 30 0.12 10.75 12.24
C GLY A 30 1.15 11.61 11.52
N ASP A 31 2.36 11.12 11.22
CA ASP A 31 3.39 11.93 10.55
C ASP A 31 2.96 12.37 9.14
N MET A 32 2.19 11.52 8.45
CA MET A 32 1.81 11.75 7.06
C MET A 32 0.62 12.71 6.93
N PHE A 33 -0.36 12.61 7.84
CA PHE A 33 -1.64 13.33 7.72
C PHE A 33 -1.91 14.32 8.88
N GLY A 34 -0.96 14.43 9.80
CA GLY A 34 -1.03 15.29 10.97
C GLY A 34 -1.59 14.60 12.22
N PRO A 35 -1.38 15.21 13.40
CA PRO A 35 -1.62 14.59 14.72
C PRO A 35 -3.10 14.41 15.09
N HIS A 36 -4.03 14.80 14.21
CA HIS A 36 -5.47 14.76 14.46
C HIS A 36 -6.23 14.00 13.38
N ARG A 37 -5.54 13.36 12.44
CA ARG A 37 -6.17 12.63 11.34
C ARG A 37 -6.07 11.14 11.56
N ARG A 38 -7.23 10.52 11.83
CA ARG A 38 -7.35 9.07 11.94
C ARG A 38 -7.16 8.41 10.59
N VAL A 39 -6.58 7.21 10.61
CA VAL A 39 -6.26 6.41 9.43
C VAL A 39 -6.74 4.97 9.60
N ALA A 40 -7.10 4.34 8.49
CA ALA A 40 -7.31 2.90 8.38
C ALA A 40 -6.33 2.39 7.31
N LEU A 41 -5.44 1.48 7.70
CA LEU A 41 -4.43 0.91 6.81
C LEU A 41 -5.01 -0.31 6.10
N GLN A 42 -4.90 -0.33 4.77
CA GLN A 42 -5.29 -1.44 3.91
C GLN A 42 -4.04 -1.95 3.19
N CYS A 43 -3.44 -2.99 3.75
CA CYS A 43 -2.12 -3.48 3.37
C CYS A 43 -2.25 -4.64 2.38
N LEU A 44 -1.71 -4.47 1.17
CA LEU A 44 -1.65 -5.50 0.15
C LEU A 44 -0.24 -6.07 0.04
N ASP A 45 -0.13 -7.38 -0.06
CA ASP A 45 1.11 -8.03 -0.47
C ASP A 45 0.85 -9.35 -1.21
N LEU A 46 1.93 -10.00 -1.62
CA LEU A 46 1.89 -11.23 -2.41
C LEU A 46 1.28 -12.40 -1.64
N ASN A 47 0.52 -13.21 -2.37
CA ASN A 47 -0.04 -14.48 -1.90
C ASN A 47 1.05 -15.57 -1.81
N ARG A 48 1.97 -15.45 -0.85
CA ARG A 48 3.03 -16.42 -0.55
C ARG A 48 3.03 -16.75 0.94
N ALA A 49 3.39 -17.98 1.30
CA ALA A 49 3.37 -18.45 2.69
C ALA A 49 4.19 -17.56 3.63
N ALA A 50 5.48 -17.34 3.32
CA ALA A 50 6.36 -16.47 4.11
C ALA A 50 5.84 -15.02 4.20
N VAL A 51 5.27 -14.49 3.11
CA VAL A 51 4.71 -13.12 3.10
C VAL A 51 3.47 -13.03 4.00
N ARG A 52 2.62 -14.05 4.02
CA ARG A 52 1.47 -14.11 4.93
C ARG A 52 1.87 -14.20 6.40
N GLU A 53 2.96 -14.88 6.71
CA GLU A 53 3.52 -14.87 8.06
C GLU A 53 3.99 -13.46 8.44
N SER A 54 4.69 -12.77 7.54
CA SER A 54 5.08 -11.37 7.74
C SER A 54 3.88 -10.44 7.88
N MET A 55 2.80 -10.64 7.10
CA MET A 55 1.56 -9.85 7.25
C MET A 55 1.02 -9.93 8.68
N ARG A 56 0.89 -11.15 9.22
CA ARG A 56 0.41 -11.36 10.58
C ARG A 56 1.33 -10.72 11.62
N ALA A 57 2.64 -10.86 11.44
CA ALA A 57 3.61 -10.26 12.36
C ALA A 57 3.50 -8.72 12.38
N VAL A 58 3.50 -8.08 11.21
CA VAL A 58 3.40 -6.61 11.12
C VAL A 58 2.03 -6.11 11.60
N GLU A 59 0.96 -6.84 11.33
CA GLU A 59 -0.37 -6.54 11.87
C GLU A 59 -0.38 -6.55 13.40
N MET A 60 0.18 -7.59 14.02
CA MET A 60 0.32 -7.69 15.48
C MET A 60 1.13 -6.53 16.05
N GLU A 61 2.28 -6.19 15.45
CA GLU A 61 3.12 -5.07 15.90
C GLU A 61 2.39 -3.72 15.82
N LEU A 62 1.57 -3.49 14.79
CA LEU A 62 0.78 -2.27 14.66
C LEU A 62 -0.28 -2.15 15.75
N TYR A 63 -0.92 -3.26 16.14
CA TYR A 63 -1.88 -3.27 17.25
C TYR A 63 -1.18 -3.14 18.62
N ASP A 64 -0.04 -3.79 18.81
CA ASP A 64 0.77 -3.66 20.04
C ASP A 64 1.34 -2.24 20.21
N GLY A 65 1.60 -1.53 19.10
CA GLY A 65 2.01 -0.13 19.10
C GLY A 65 0.96 0.84 19.65
N ASN A 66 -0.31 0.41 19.78
CA ASN A 66 -1.42 1.16 20.38
C ASN A 66 -1.53 2.62 19.90
N PHE A 67 -1.41 2.83 18.58
CA PHE A 67 -1.44 4.17 17.99
C PHE A 67 -2.85 4.77 18.02
N GLU A 68 -3.03 5.90 18.71
CA GLU A 68 -4.34 6.57 18.88
C GLU A 68 -5.05 6.91 17.56
N LEU A 69 -4.28 7.21 16.50
CA LEU A 69 -4.81 7.59 15.19
C LEU A 69 -5.10 6.40 14.27
N LEU A 70 -4.63 5.19 14.61
CA LEU A 70 -4.89 3.99 13.83
C LEU A 70 -6.23 3.39 14.23
N GLU A 71 -7.23 3.46 13.34
CA GLU A 71 -8.54 2.84 13.56
C GLU A 71 -8.48 1.33 13.38
N ARG A 72 -7.79 0.88 12.33
CA ARG A 72 -7.57 -0.54 12.01
C ARG A 72 -6.43 -0.67 11.01
N ALA A 73 -5.78 -1.83 11.04
CA ALA A 73 -4.93 -2.30 9.96
C ALA A 73 -5.52 -3.62 9.45
N GLU A 74 -5.61 -3.77 8.13
CA GLU A 74 -6.08 -4.99 7.48
C GLU A 74 -5.05 -5.42 6.44
N PHE A 75 -4.50 -6.63 6.59
CA PHE A 75 -3.55 -7.20 5.63
C PHE A 75 -4.25 -8.25 4.76
N THR A 76 -4.07 -8.13 3.45
CA THR A 76 -4.76 -8.97 2.47
C THR A 76 -3.91 -9.24 1.25
N THR A 77 -4.30 -10.26 0.49
CA THR A 77 -3.75 -10.55 -0.84
C THR A 77 -4.78 -10.29 -1.95
N ASP A 78 -5.91 -9.67 -1.61
CA ASP A 78 -7.01 -9.35 -2.51
C ASP A 78 -7.06 -7.85 -2.77
N ASP A 79 -6.87 -7.47 -4.03
CA ASP A 79 -6.91 -6.08 -4.51
C ASP A 79 -8.24 -5.39 -4.17
N ALA A 80 -9.37 -6.11 -4.24
CA ALA A 80 -10.70 -5.56 -3.97
C ALA A 80 -10.90 -5.20 -2.49
N VAL A 81 -10.19 -5.86 -1.59
CA VAL A 81 -10.17 -5.53 -0.16
C VAL A 81 -9.19 -4.39 0.09
N ALA A 82 -7.99 -4.48 -0.48
CA ALA A 82 -6.93 -3.50 -0.27
C ALA A 82 -7.28 -2.09 -0.79
N PHE A 83 -7.95 -2.00 -1.93
CA PHE A 83 -8.25 -0.71 -2.56
C PHE A 83 -9.64 -0.16 -2.23
N ARG A 84 -10.46 -0.89 -1.44
CA ARG A 84 -11.86 -0.52 -1.17
C ARG A 84 -12.00 0.87 -0.55
N ASP A 85 -12.60 1.77 -1.30
CA ASP A 85 -12.80 3.19 -0.97
C ASP A 85 -11.50 3.89 -0.51
N ALA A 86 -10.34 3.49 -1.03
CA ALA A 86 -9.06 4.10 -0.66
C ALA A 86 -9.04 5.60 -1.01
N ASP A 87 -8.63 6.43 -0.06
CA ASP A 87 -8.36 7.87 -0.24
C ASP A 87 -6.94 8.11 -0.78
N TYR A 88 -6.00 7.25 -0.35
CA TYR A 88 -4.60 7.29 -0.75
C TYR A 88 -4.12 5.88 -1.08
N ALA A 89 -3.25 5.75 -2.08
CA ALA A 89 -2.60 4.49 -2.41
C ALA A 89 -1.08 4.69 -2.55
N ILE A 90 -0.30 3.93 -1.80
CA ILE A 90 1.17 3.98 -1.81
C ILE A 90 1.69 2.65 -2.37
N LEU A 91 2.20 2.69 -3.60
CA LEU A 91 2.64 1.50 -4.34
C LEU A 91 4.15 1.30 -4.14
N LEU A 92 4.52 0.59 -3.08
CA LEU A 92 5.92 0.26 -2.75
C LEU A 92 6.41 -0.97 -3.51
N GLY A 93 5.54 -1.98 -3.62
CA GLY A 93 5.84 -3.25 -4.26
C GLY A 93 6.09 -3.11 -5.77
N ALA A 94 7.29 -3.49 -6.20
CA ALA A 94 7.66 -3.66 -7.60
C ALA A 94 8.50 -4.93 -7.73
N PHE A 95 8.57 -5.47 -8.95
CA PHE A 95 9.46 -6.58 -9.23
C PHE A 95 10.92 -6.10 -9.11
N PRO A 96 11.74 -6.66 -8.20
CA PRO A 96 13.07 -6.16 -7.94
C PRO A 96 14.02 -6.47 -9.11
N ALA A 97 14.93 -5.54 -9.38
CA ALA A 97 16.07 -5.82 -10.24
C ALA A 97 17.12 -6.63 -9.46
N TYR A 98 17.58 -7.75 -10.01
CA TYR A 98 18.66 -8.54 -9.42
C TYR A 98 19.61 -9.06 -10.51
N ALA A 99 20.82 -9.40 -10.11
CA ALA A 99 21.89 -9.82 -11.01
C ALA A 99 21.45 -11.02 -11.88
N GLY A 100 21.73 -10.93 -13.18
CA GLY A 100 21.39 -11.98 -14.16
C GLY A 100 20.03 -11.83 -14.83
N LYS A 101 19.21 -10.82 -14.47
CA LYS A 101 18.01 -10.49 -15.23
C LYS A 101 18.22 -9.33 -16.20
N GLU A 102 17.70 -9.49 -17.41
CA GLU A 102 17.69 -8.40 -18.37
C GLU A 102 16.75 -7.29 -17.92
N LYS A 103 17.12 -6.04 -18.21
CA LYS A 103 16.27 -4.87 -17.91
C LYS A 103 14.89 -5.00 -18.54
N LYS A 104 14.81 -5.63 -19.71
CA LYS A 104 13.56 -5.87 -20.44
C LYS A 104 12.60 -6.74 -19.63
N ASP A 105 13.07 -7.85 -19.05
CA ASP A 105 12.24 -8.74 -18.24
C ASP A 105 11.70 -8.04 -16.99
N VAL A 106 12.54 -7.24 -16.34
CA VAL A 106 12.14 -6.44 -15.15
C VAL A 106 11.06 -5.42 -15.54
N MET A 107 11.20 -4.76 -16.68
CA MET A 107 10.17 -3.85 -17.20
C MET A 107 8.88 -4.58 -17.56
N GLU A 108 8.98 -5.73 -18.21
CA GLU A 108 7.81 -6.51 -18.64
C GLU A 108 7.00 -6.99 -17.43
N MET A 109 7.66 -7.53 -16.40
CA MET A 109 7.01 -7.95 -15.16
C MET A 109 6.36 -6.77 -14.43
N ASN A 110 7.07 -5.65 -14.29
CA ASN A 110 6.49 -4.45 -13.68
C ASN A 110 5.32 -3.89 -14.51
N SER A 111 5.36 -4.00 -15.84
CA SER A 111 4.25 -3.55 -16.70
C SER A 111 2.95 -4.30 -16.42
N ILE A 112 3.02 -5.60 -16.18
CA ILE A 112 1.86 -6.43 -15.86
C ILE A 112 1.33 -6.06 -14.47
N ILE A 113 2.23 -5.91 -13.48
CA ILE A 113 1.89 -5.55 -12.10
C ILE A 113 1.15 -4.20 -12.07
N PHE A 114 1.77 -3.14 -12.60
CA PHE A 114 1.23 -1.79 -12.45
C PHE A 114 -0.04 -1.54 -13.28
N ARG A 115 -0.22 -2.20 -14.42
CA ARG A 115 -1.50 -2.20 -15.14
C ARG A 115 -2.61 -2.89 -14.36
N THR A 116 -2.28 -3.95 -13.63
CA THR A 116 -3.26 -4.67 -12.80
C THR A 116 -3.66 -3.84 -11.59
N LEU A 117 -2.67 -3.24 -10.90
CA LEU A 117 -2.92 -2.30 -9.81
C LEU A 117 -3.73 -1.08 -10.26
N GLY A 118 -3.42 -0.52 -11.45
CA GLY A 118 -4.18 0.59 -12.04
C GLY A 118 -5.65 0.25 -12.26
N ARG A 119 -5.94 -0.92 -12.85
CA ARG A 119 -7.32 -1.41 -13.01
C ARG A 119 -8.02 -1.63 -11.68
N ALA A 120 -7.32 -2.16 -10.68
CA ALA A 120 -7.90 -2.40 -9.36
C ALA A 120 -8.22 -1.08 -8.64
N LEU A 121 -7.31 -0.11 -8.69
CA LEU A 121 -7.55 1.25 -8.18
C LEU A 121 -8.77 1.88 -8.84
N ALA A 122 -8.86 1.83 -10.17
CA ALA A 122 -10.00 2.35 -10.91
C ALA A 122 -11.33 1.67 -10.55
N SER A 123 -11.29 0.40 -10.13
CA SER A 123 -12.49 -0.39 -9.81
C SER A 123 -12.97 -0.23 -8.37
N TYR A 124 -12.05 -0.02 -7.42
CA TYR A 124 -12.35 -0.15 -5.99
C TYR A 124 -12.01 1.08 -5.15
N ALA A 125 -11.08 1.93 -5.60
CA ALA A 125 -10.72 3.14 -4.88
C ALA A 125 -11.70 4.28 -5.16
N LYS A 126 -11.60 5.36 -4.38
CA LYS A 126 -12.38 6.57 -4.66
C LYS A 126 -11.91 7.24 -5.95
N ALA A 127 -12.82 7.92 -6.64
CA ALA A 127 -12.50 8.62 -7.88
C ALA A 127 -11.42 9.73 -7.70
N ASP A 128 -11.31 10.29 -6.49
CA ASP A 128 -10.32 11.30 -6.11
C ASP A 128 -9.12 10.71 -5.33
N CYS A 129 -8.93 9.39 -5.38
CA CYS A 129 -7.83 8.70 -4.72
C CYS A 129 -6.47 9.26 -5.20
N LYS A 130 -5.58 9.58 -4.25
CA LYS A 130 -4.23 10.05 -4.54
C LYS A 130 -3.24 8.90 -4.52
N VAL A 131 -2.58 8.67 -5.65
CA VAL A 131 -1.66 7.54 -5.84
C VAL A 131 -0.21 8.02 -5.83
N LEU A 132 0.63 7.37 -5.02
CA LEU A 132 2.08 7.56 -4.99
C LEU A 132 2.77 6.25 -5.38
N VAL A 133 3.59 6.29 -6.44
CA VAL A 133 4.39 5.13 -6.86
C VAL A 133 5.83 5.30 -6.38
N VAL A 134 6.30 4.31 -5.62
CA VAL A 134 7.68 4.27 -5.10
C VAL A 134 8.47 3.13 -5.76
N GLY A 135 7.81 2.04 -6.11
CA GLY A 135 8.43 0.89 -6.77
C GLY A 135 9.12 1.26 -8.08
N HIS A 136 10.41 0.96 -8.21
CA HIS A 136 11.21 1.35 -9.37
C HIS A 136 10.93 0.43 -10.59
N PRO A 137 10.96 0.97 -11.83
CA PRO A 137 11.16 2.38 -12.22
C PRO A 137 9.89 3.24 -12.01
N ALA A 138 9.93 4.15 -11.02
CA ALA A 138 8.71 4.77 -10.47
C ALA A 138 7.90 5.58 -11.50
N CYS A 139 8.55 6.39 -12.33
CA CYS A 139 7.85 7.22 -13.31
C CYS A 139 7.14 6.37 -14.38
N THR A 140 7.78 5.33 -14.89
CA THR A 140 7.18 4.43 -15.88
C THR A 140 6.05 3.62 -15.26
N ASN A 141 6.25 3.14 -14.04
CA ASN A 141 5.23 2.40 -13.29
C ASN A 141 4.00 3.27 -12.98
N ALA A 142 4.21 4.56 -12.65
CA ALA A 142 3.13 5.52 -12.47
C ALA A 142 2.35 5.74 -13.77
N LEU A 143 3.05 5.89 -14.91
CA LEU A 143 2.40 6.01 -16.22
C LEU A 143 1.56 4.76 -16.54
N LEU A 144 2.10 3.56 -16.30
CA LEU A 144 1.40 2.30 -16.52
C LEU A 144 0.20 2.08 -15.59
N CYS A 145 0.22 2.68 -14.40
CA CYS A 145 -0.88 2.62 -13.45
C CYS A 145 -2.02 3.56 -13.84
N ALA A 146 -1.71 4.68 -14.50
CA ALA A 146 -2.67 5.67 -14.97
C ALA A 146 -3.37 5.30 -16.30
N HIS A 147 -2.91 4.26 -17.00
CA HIS A 147 -3.42 3.79 -18.29
C HIS A 147 -4.03 2.40 -18.22
#